data_AF-A0A662KTE9-F1
#
_entry.id   AF-A0A662KTE9-F1
#
_cell.length_a   1.000
_cell.length_b   1.000
_cell.length_c   1.000
_cell.angle_alpha   90.00
_cell.angle_beta   90.00
_cell.angle_gamma   90.00
#
_symmetry.space_group_name_H-M   'P 1'
#
loop_
_entity.id
_entity.type
_entity.pdbx_description
1 polymer ?
#
loop_
_entity_poly.entity_id
_entity_poly.type
_entity_poly.pdbx_seq_one_letter_code
_entity_poly.pdbx_strand_id
1 'polypeptide(L)'
;MESRLPAILFILGIALLLIAFVKGEAEAGIFIIFPFIAGSGILSFFGMLLIFLSFILFIFSFPLKSELQEAPMPAKMEKKTGGIVFIGPIPVIFSSDLTTAKILIIVATIILFLFLLLFLLSL
;
A
#
# COMPACT_ATOMS: atom_id res chain seq x y z
N MET A 1 -28.37 -27.85 10.83
CA MET A 1 -27.94 -27.25 12.11
C MET A 1 -26.56 -26.66 11.87
N GLU A 2 -26.46 -25.36 11.59
CA GLU A 2 -25.17 -24.69 11.48
C GLU A 2 -24.49 -24.75 12.86
N SER A 3 -23.29 -25.31 12.92
CA SER A 3 -22.53 -25.37 14.16
C SER A 3 -22.10 -23.95 14.50
N ARG A 4 -22.76 -23.31 15.47
CA ARG A 4 -22.36 -21.99 16.01
C ARG A 4 -21.08 -22.07 16.86
N LEU A 5 -20.59 -23.27 17.11
CA LEU A 5 -19.40 -23.57 17.90
C LEU A 5 -18.16 -22.77 17.45
N PRO A 6 -17.81 -22.66 16.15
CA PRO A 6 -16.63 -21.93 15.71
C PRO A 6 -16.74 -20.43 16.02
N ALA A 7 -17.92 -19.85 15.82
CA ALA A 7 -18.17 -18.44 16.11
C ALA A 7 -18.07 -18.15 17.62
N ILE A 8 -18.62 -19.02 18.46
CA ILE A 8 -18.54 -18.90 19.92
C ILE A 8 -17.08 -18.99 20.38
N LEU A 9 -16.32 -19.97 19.88
CA LEU A 9 -14.91 -20.13 20.23
C LEU A 9 -14.06 -18.94 19.77
N PHE A 10 -14.33 -18.40 18.58
CA PHE A 10 -13.62 -17.23 18.06
C PHE A 10 -13.88 -15.97 18.89
N ILE A 11 -15.14 -15.69 19.22
CA ILE A 11 -15.53 -14.54 20.06
C ILE A 11 -14.91 -14.68 21.45
N LEU A 12 -14.97 -15.88 22.04
CA LEU A 12 -14.36 -16.14 23.34
C LEU A 12 -12.84 -15.93 23.31
N GLY A 13 -12.17 -16.38 22.25
CA GLY A 13 -10.74 -16.16 22.05
C GLY A 13 -10.36 -14.68 22.01
N ILE A 14 -11.10 -13.87 21.24
CA ILE A 14 -10.89 -12.40 21.21
C ILE A 14 -11.13 -11.79 22.59
N ALA A 15 -12.20 -12.16 23.28
CA ALA A 15 -12.52 -11.62 24.60
C ALA A 15 -11.41 -11.90 25.63
N LEU A 16 -10.84 -13.12 25.63
CA LEU A 16 -9.73 -13.48 26.50
C LEU A 16 -8.46 -12.68 26.19
N LEU A 17 -8.13 -12.49 24.90
CA LEU A 17 -6.98 -11.68 24.49
C LEU A 17 -7.13 -10.21 24.91
N LEU A 18 -8.33 -9.64 24.77
CA LEU A 18 -8.61 -8.27 25.24
C LEU A 18 -8.41 -8.14 26.75
N ILE A 19 -8.87 -9.12 27.53
CA ILE A 19 -8.67 -9.14 28.99
C ILE A 19 -7.18 -9.22 29.33
N ALA A 20 -6.42 -10.07 28.64
CA ALA A 20 -4.98 -10.18 28.83
C ALA A 20 -4.25 -8.87 28.47
N PHE A 21 -4.71 -8.16 27.44
CA PHE A 21 -4.17 -6.86 27.03
C PHE A 21 -4.36 -5.79 28.11
N VAL A 22 -5.57 -5.70 28.68
CA VAL A 22 -5.91 -4.73 29.72
C VAL A 22 -5.13 -5.01 31.01
N LYS A 23 -4.83 -6.27 31.31
CA LYS A 23 -3.99 -6.66 32.45
C LYS A 23 -2.49 -6.44 32.23
N GLY A 24 -2.07 -6.09 31.01
CA GLY A 24 -0.65 -6.02 30.65
C GLY A 24 0.03 -7.39 30.55
N GLU A 25 -0.75 -8.47 30.48
CA GLU A 25 -0.26 -9.85 30.33
C GLU A 25 -0.04 -10.23 28.85
N ALA A 26 -0.56 -9.43 27.92
CA ALA A 26 -0.41 -9.63 26.48
C ALA A 26 -0.01 -8.33 25.77
N GLU A 27 0.91 -8.45 24.81
CA GLU A 27 1.32 -7.38 23.90
C GLU A 27 0.91 -7.74 22.47
N ALA A 28 0.57 -6.73 21.66
CA ALA A 28 0.18 -6.92 20.26
C ALA A 28 1.33 -6.45 19.37
N GLY A 29 1.71 -7.32 18.43
CA GLY A 29 2.64 -7.00 17.36
C GLY A 29 1.98 -7.13 16.00
N ILE A 30 2.52 -6.46 15.00
CA ILE A 30 2.17 -6.68 13.59
C ILE A 30 3.09 -7.77 13.04
N PHE A 31 2.51 -8.87 12.55
CA PHE A 31 3.27 -9.93 11.89
C PHE A 31 3.28 -9.68 10.38
N ILE A 32 4.40 -9.21 9.83
CA ILE A 32 4.55 -8.98 8.39
C ILE A 32 5.24 -10.18 7.75
N ILE A 33 4.48 -10.97 6.98
CA ILE A 33 5.04 -12.08 6.19
C ILE A 33 5.47 -11.52 4.83
N PHE A 34 6.78 -11.46 4.58
CA PHE A 34 7.32 -11.16 3.26
C PHE A 34 7.55 -12.47 2.50
N PRO A 35 6.71 -12.81 1.50
CA PRO A 35 7.00 -13.94 0.63
C PRO A 35 8.26 -13.64 -0.16
N PHE A 36 9.27 -14.51 -0.06
CA PHE A 36 10.49 -14.41 -0.84
C PHE A 36 10.75 -15.71 -1.58
N ILE A 37 11.29 -15.60 -2.80
CA ILE A 37 11.75 -16.73 -3.59
C ILE A 37 13.26 -16.57 -3.72
N ALA A 38 14.02 -17.52 -3.19
CA ALA A 38 15.47 -17.60 -3.33
C ALA A 38 15.81 -18.85 -4.14
N GLY A 39 16.64 -18.68 -5.18
CA GLY A 39 17.06 -19.79 -6.04
C GLY A 39 18.44 -19.53 -6.60
N SER A 40 19.28 -20.56 -6.62
CA SER A 40 20.59 -20.55 -7.26
C SER A 40 20.55 -21.30 -8.59
N GLY A 41 21.54 -21.05 -9.47
CA GLY A 41 21.69 -21.74 -10.75
C GLY A 41 20.89 -21.16 -11.92
N ILE A 42 21.05 -21.78 -13.08
CA ILE A 42 20.59 -21.24 -14.36
C ILE A 42 19.05 -21.21 -14.49
N LEU A 43 18.35 -22.22 -13.96
CA LEU A 43 16.88 -22.27 -14.00
C LEU A 43 16.26 -21.14 -13.19
N SER A 44 16.81 -20.86 -12.00
CA SER A 44 16.37 -19.76 -11.14
C SER A 44 16.58 -18.40 -11.81
N PHE A 45 17.72 -18.23 -12.49
CA PHE A 45 18.01 -17.03 -13.28
C PHE A 45 16.97 -16.80 -14.39
N PHE A 46 16.70 -17.83 -15.21
CA PHE A 46 15.68 -17.71 -16.26
C PHE A 46 14.28 -17.53 -15.69
N GLY A 47 13.91 -18.25 -14.62
CA GLY A 47 12.61 -18.08 -13.96
C GLY A 47 12.37 -16.65 -13.49
N MET A 48 13.34 -16.06 -12.78
CA MET A 48 13.29 -14.65 -12.37
C MET A 48 13.26 -13.70 -13.58
N LEU A 49 14.06 -13.96 -14.62
CA LEU A 49 14.10 -13.15 -15.84
C LEU A 49 12.73 -13.14 -16.56
N LEU A 50 12.08 -14.31 -16.68
CA LEU A 50 10.76 -14.42 -17.30
C LEU A 50 9.68 -13.69 -16.47
N ILE A 51 9.71 -13.81 -15.14
CA ILE A 51 8.79 -13.08 -14.26
C ILE A 51 8.98 -11.57 -14.41
N PHE A 52 10.23 -11.09 -14.40
CA PHE A 52 10.55 -9.69 -14.59
C PHE A 52 10.06 -9.16 -15.95
N LEU A 53 10.30 -9.92 -17.02
CA LEU A 53 9.84 -9.56 -18.35
C LEU A 53 8.31 -9.56 -18.46
N SER A 54 7.63 -10.48 -17.76
CA SER A 54 6.16 -10.50 -17.69
C SER A 54 5.59 -9.23 -17.08
N PHE A 55 6.17 -8.72 -15.98
CA PHE A 55 5.74 -7.46 -15.39
C PHE A 55 5.90 -6.28 -16.35
N ILE A 56 7.03 -6.20 -17.06
CA ILE A 56 7.26 -5.16 -18.08
C ILE A 56 6.17 -5.23 -19.16
N LEU A 57 5.93 -6.41 -19.72
CA LEU A 57 4.92 -6.60 -20.75
C LEU A 57 3.51 -6.30 -20.23
N PHE A 58 3.19 -6.67 -18.99
CA PHE A 58 1.88 -6.43 -18.37
C PHE A 58 1.57 -4.94 -18.24
N ILE A 59 2.57 -4.11 -17.89
CA ILE A 59 2.42 -2.64 -17.84
C ILE A 59 2.02 -2.07 -19.21
N PHE A 60 2.64 -2.56 -20.28
CA PHE A 60 2.34 -2.12 -21.65
C PHE A 60 1.05 -2.74 -22.22
N SER A 61 0.57 -3.83 -21.63
CA SER A 61 -0.63 -4.54 -22.09
C SER A 61 -1.94 -3.90 -21.58
N PHE A 62 -1.86 -2.95 -20.65
CA PHE A 62 -3.04 -2.17 -20.27
C PHE A 62 -3.44 -1.25 -21.43
N PRO A 63 -4.61 -1.45 -22.07
CA PRO A 63 -5.08 -0.53 -23.09
C PRO A 63 -5.33 0.82 -22.41
N LEU A 64 -4.53 1.82 -22.76
CA LEU A 64 -4.79 3.22 -22.44
C LEU A 64 -5.99 3.66 -23.29
N LYS A 65 -7.19 3.17 -22.96
CA LYS A 65 -8.43 3.56 -23.62
C LYS A 65 -8.72 5.00 -23.19
N SER A 66 -8.10 5.96 -23.88
CA SER A 66 -8.58 7.32 -23.91
C SER A 66 -9.93 7.29 -24.62
N GLU A 67 -11.01 7.43 -23.86
CA GLU A 67 -12.30 7.81 -24.41
C GLU A 67 -12.19 9.24 -24.93
N LEU A 68 -11.55 9.40 -26.08
CA LEU A 68 -11.75 10.49 -27.01
C LEU A 68 -12.87 10.05 -27.95
N GLN A 69 -14.09 9.99 -27.43
CA GLN A 69 -15.29 10.07 -28.25
C GLN A 69 -15.89 11.44 -28.04
N GLU A 70 -15.79 12.24 -29.10
CA GLU A 70 -16.37 13.56 -29.23
C GLU A 70 -17.89 13.47 -29.08
N ALA A 71 -18.42 14.09 -28.03
CA ALA A 71 -19.80 14.53 -27.95
C ALA A 71 -19.81 15.92 -27.27
N PRO A 72 -20.50 16.92 -27.82
CA PRO A 72 -20.46 18.28 -27.27
C PRO A 72 -21.38 18.36 -26.04
N MET A 73 -20.82 18.25 -24.83
CA MET A 73 -21.50 18.50 -23.55
C MET A 73 -20.53 19.05 -22.49
N PRO A 74 -21.03 19.78 -21.48
CA PRO A 74 -20.40 20.97 -20.91
C PRO A 74 -19.17 20.66 -20.07
N ALA A 75 -18.14 21.51 -20.19
CA ALA A 75 -16.91 21.61 -19.39
C ALA A 75 -16.69 20.43 -18.43
N LYS A 76 -16.14 19.34 -18.97
CA LYS A 76 -15.66 18.18 -18.20
C LYS A 76 -14.62 18.70 -17.21
N MET A 77 -15.03 18.87 -15.95
CA MET A 77 -14.12 19.24 -14.86
C MET A 77 -13.07 18.13 -14.78
N GLU A 78 -11.87 18.40 -15.31
CA GLU A 78 -10.76 17.46 -15.25
C GLU A 78 -10.51 17.14 -13.78
N LYS A 79 -10.85 15.90 -13.40
CA LYS A 79 -10.76 15.46 -12.01
C LYS A 79 -9.30 15.31 -11.64
N LYS A 80 -8.71 16.39 -11.11
CA LYS A 80 -7.35 16.43 -10.59
C LYS A 80 -7.16 15.33 -9.55
N THR A 81 -6.34 14.34 -9.89
CA THR A 81 -6.09 13.14 -9.09
C THR A 81 -4.59 13.03 -8.83
N GLY A 82 -4.23 12.75 -7.59
CA GLY A 82 -2.86 12.43 -7.23
C GLY A 82 -2.80 11.74 -5.87
N GLY A 83 -1.65 11.14 -5.59
CA GLY A 83 -1.39 10.42 -4.36
C GLY A 83 0.10 10.40 -4.02
N ILE A 84 0.39 10.08 -2.75
CA ILE A 84 1.74 9.94 -2.23
C ILE A 84 1.86 8.53 -1.69
N VAL A 85 2.91 7.81 -2.10
CA VAL A 85 3.27 6.49 -1.57
C VAL A 85 4.60 6.65 -0.85
N PHE A 86 4.64 6.34 0.44
CA PHE A 86 5.88 6.34 1.21
C PHE A 86 6.54 4.96 1.12
N ILE A 87 7.69 4.88 0.44
CA ILE A 87 8.53 3.68 0.43
C ILE A 87 9.65 3.92 1.44
N GLY A 88 9.39 3.54 2.70
CA GLY A 88 10.21 4.00 3.82
C GLY A 88 10.13 5.53 3.99
N PRO A 89 11.22 6.23 4.37
CA PRO A 89 11.21 7.69 4.52
C PRO A 89 11.20 8.44 3.17
N ILE A 90 11.21 7.74 2.03
CA ILE A 90 11.27 8.35 0.70
C ILE A 90 9.84 8.46 0.13
N PRO A 91 9.28 9.68 0.01
CA PRO A 91 7.96 9.86 -0.60
C PRO A 91 8.05 9.77 -2.13
N VAL A 92 7.17 8.97 -2.73
CA VAL A 92 6.96 8.88 -4.18
C VAL A 92 5.61 9.51 -4.51
N ILE A 93 5.61 10.54 -5.35
CA ILE A 93 4.44 11.37 -5.61
C ILE A 93 3.96 11.14 -7.04
N PHE A 94 2.68 10.79 -7.18
CA PHE A 94 2.01 10.63 -8.47
C PHE A 94 0.92 11.68 -8.59
N SER A 95 0.90 12.44 -9.67
CA SER A 95 -0.10 13.50 -9.88
C SER A 95 -0.46 13.63 -11.34
N SER A 96 -1.74 13.86 -11.62
CA SER A 96 -2.24 14.19 -12.96
C SER A 96 -1.93 15.62 -13.39
N ASP A 97 -1.69 16.53 -12.44
CA ASP A 97 -1.44 17.95 -12.73
C ASP A 97 -0.40 18.57 -11.78
N LEU A 98 0.25 19.63 -12.25
CA LEU A 98 1.32 20.31 -11.52
C LEU A 98 0.82 21.04 -10.27
N THR A 99 -0.44 21.48 -10.23
CA THR A 99 -1.00 22.14 -9.04
C THR A 99 -1.15 21.13 -7.91
N THR A 100 -1.76 19.98 -8.19
CA THR A 100 -1.89 18.88 -7.23
C THR A 100 -0.53 18.31 -6.84
N ALA A 101 0.43 18.20 -7.78
CA ALA A 101 1.78 17.75 -7.48
C ALA A 101 2.47 18.64 -6.44
N LYS A 102 2.37 19.97 -6.58
CA LYS A 102 2.93 20.92 -5.61
C LYS A 102 2.31 20.76 -4.21
N ILE A 103 0.99 20.60 -4.15
CA ILE A 103 0.28 20.37 -2.88
C ILE A 103 0.78 19.07 -2.23
N LEU A 104 0.86 17.98 -3.01
CA LEU A 104 1.32 16.69 -2.51
C LEU A 104 2.78 16.73 -2.05
N ILE A 105 3.66 17.48 -2.74
CA ILE A 105 5.05 17.71 -2.29
C ILE A 105 5.05 18.39 -0.92
N ILE A 106 4.30 19.47 -0.75
CA ILE A 106 4.24 20.21 0.53
C ILE A 106 3.74 19.28 1.64
N VAL A 107 2.68 18.52 1.39
CA VAL A 107 2.14 17.55 2.36
C VAL A 107 3.18 16.49 2.72
N ALA A 108 3.87 15.91 1.72
CA ALA A 108 4.92 14.92 1.95
C ALA A 108 6.08 15.47 2.79
N THR A 109 6.50 16.71 2.51
CA THR A 109 7.55 17.39 3.28
C THR A 109 7.14 17.63 4.73
N ILE A 110 5.90 18.07 4.99
CA ILE A 110 5.40 18.28 6.35
C ILE A 110 5.39 16.97 7.12
N ILE A 111 4.88 15.89 6.52
CA ILE A 111 4.84 14.56 7.15
C ILE A 111 6.26 14.07 7.46
N LEU A 112 7.20 14.19 6.52
CA LEU A 112 8.59 13.78 6.71
C LEU A 112 9.26 14.57 7.85
N PHE A 113 9.01 15.88 7.90
CA PHE A 113 9.55 16.73 8.95
C PHE A 113 8.98 16.37 10.33
N LEU A 114 7.68 16.07 10.42
CA LEU A 114 7.06 15.61 11.67
C LEU A 114 7.67 14.28 12.12
N PHE A 115 7.88 13.35 11.19
CA PHE A 115 8.50 12.06 11.47
C PHE A 115 9.94 12.22 12.00
N LEU A 116 10.71 13.13 11.39
CA LEU A 116 12.05 13.48 11.84
C LEU A 116 12.05 14.09 13.25
N LEU A 117 11.10 14.99 13.53
CA LEU A 117 11.01 15.66 14.83
C LEU A 117 10.66 14.68 15.94
N LEU A 118 9.72 13.76 15.68
CA LEU A 118 9.36 12.68 16.60
C LEU A 118 10.54 11.72 16.83
N PHE A 119 11.28 11.38 15.78
CA PHE A 119 12.48 10.55 15.89
C PHE A 119 13.55 11.23 16.76
N LEU A 120 13.79 12.53 16.55
CA LEU A 120 14.78 13.29 17.32
C LEU A 120 14.37 13.47 18.78
N LEU A 121 13.07 13.62 19.07
CA LEU A 121 12.55 13.75 20.43
C LEU A 121 12.56 12.41 21.19
N SER A 122 12.42 11.30 20.46
CA SER A 122 12.46 9.95 21.02
C SER A 122 13.88 9.42 21.27
N LEU A 123 14.91 10.11 20.77
CA LEU A 123 16.33 9.78 20.90
C LEU A 123 16.92 10.44 22.16
#